data_AF-A0A820PF75-F1
#
_entry.id   AF-A0A820PF75-F1
#
_cell.length_a   1.000
_cell.length_b   1.000
_cell.length_c   1.000
_cell.angle_alpha   90.00
_cell.angle_beta   90.00
_cell.angle_gamma   90.00
#
_symmetry.space_group_name_H-M   'P 1'
#
loop_
_entity.id
_entity.type
_entity.pdbx_description
1 polymer ?
#
loop_
_entity_poly.entity_id
_entity_poly.type
_entity_poly.pdbx_seq_one_letter_code
_entity_poly.pdbx_strand_id
1 'polypeptide(L)' 'MYPVSPGPLTRQSAEDFYIKDIGTLPAGTRIAVDMYNLHYNPDLWGPVDPHVFYPERFSTKRHPLAWISFGAGP' A
#
# COMPACT_ATOMS: atom_id res chain seq x y z
N MET A 1 1.72 14.05 -0.68
CA MET A 1 1.01 13.33 -1.78
C MET A 1 -0.43 13.07 -1.34
N TYR A 2 -1.45 13.74 -1.88
CA TYR A 2 -2.82 13.65 -1.29
C TYR A 2 -3.68 12.60 -2.01
N PRO A 3 -3.85 11.37 -1.47
CA PRO A 3 -4.72 10.38 -2.10
C PRO A 3 -6.19 10.82 -2.04
N VAL A 4 -6.93 10.57 -3.12
CA VAL A 4 -8.36 10.93 -3.23
C VAL A 4 -9.22 10.16 -2.22
N SER A 5 -8.84 8.92 -1.91
CA SER A 5 -9.47 8.11 -0.86
C SER A 5 -8.47 7.89 0.29
N PRO A 6 -8.66 8.52 1.46
CA PRO A 6 -7.81 8.31 2.63
C PRO A 6 -8.18 7.04 3.42
N GLY A 7 -9.32 6.40 3.10
CA GLY A 7 -9.77 5.19 3.78
C GLY A 7 -8.99 3.95 3.35
N PRO A 8 -8.93 2.90 4.17
CA PRO A 8 -8.22 1.67 3.81
C PRO A 8 -8.91 0.99 2.63
N LEU A 9 -8.11 0.42 1.74
CA LEU A 9 -8.62 -0.49 0.73
C LEU A 9 -8.93 -1.82 1.44
N THR A 10 -10.21 -2.19 1.48
CA THR A 10 -10.64 -3.41 2.16
C THR A 10 -10.66 -4.60 1.20
N ARG A 11 -10.24 -5.76 1.71
CA ARG A 11 -10.28 -7.06 1.05
C ARG A 11 -10.75 -8.12 2.03
N GLN A 12 -11.17 -9.26 1.52
CA GLN A 12 -11.48 -10.44 2.32
C GLN A 12 -10.79 -11.64 1.69
N SER A 13 -10.10 -12.45 2.50
CA SER A 13 -9.52 -13.71 2.02
C SER A 13 -10.63 -14.66 1.57
N ALA A 14 -10.51 -15.21 0.36
CA ALA A 14 -11.47 -16.18 -0.16
C ALA A 14 -11.25 -17.58 0.44
N GLU A 15 -10.01 -17.89 0.79
CA GLU A 15 -9.55 -19.17 1.31
C GLU A 15 -8.43 -18.97 2.34
N ASP A 16 -8.05 -20.05 3.01
CA ASP A 16 -6.88 -20.07 3.89
C ASP A 16 -5.62 -19.82 3.06
N PHE A 17 -4.83 -18.81 3.43
CA PHE A 17 -3.64 -18.41 2.68
C PHE A 17 -2.45 -18.16 3.61
N TYR A 18 -1.28 -18.71 3.27
CA TYR A 18 -0.06 -18.52 4.05
C TYR A 18 0.69 -17.26 3.61
N ILE A 19 0.93 -16.36 4.57
CA ILE A 19 1.81 -15.20 4.39
C ILE A 19 3.13 -15.49 5.09
N LYS A 20 4.24 -15.38 4.34
CA LYS A 20 5.59 -15.49 4.89
C LYS A 20 5.76 -14.52 6.07
N ASP A 21 6.35 -14.99 7.15
CA ASP A 21 6.64 -14.24 8.39
C ASP A 21 5.40 -13.83 9.22
N ILE A 22 4.17 -14.12 8.76
CA ILE A 22 2.91 -13.88 9.50
C ILE A 22 2.23 -15.20 9.87
N GLY A 23 2.21 -16.17 8.94
CA GLY A 23 1.52 -17.44 9.11
C GLY A 23 0.26 -17.57 8.24
N THR A 24 -0.59 -18.55 8.57
CA THR A 24 -1.84 -18.80 7.84
C THR A 24 -2.90 -17.77 8.21
N LEU A 25 -3.39 -17.05 7.20
CA LEU A 25 -4.55 -16.18 7.26
C LEU A 25 -5.80 -17.02 6.94
N PRO A 26 -6.74 -17.21 7.89
CA PRO A 26 -7.95 -17.98 7.63
C PRO A 26 -8.83 -17.35 6.55
N ALA A 27 -9.61 -18.18 5.87
CA ALA A 27 -10.67 -17.77 4.95
C ALA A 27 -11.66 -16.83 5.64
N GLY A 28 -12.14 -15.83 4.91
CA GLY A 28 -13.09 -14.84 5.44
C GLY A 28 -12.45 -13.73 6.28
N THR A 29 -11.13 -13.72 6.47
CA THR A 29 -10.44 -12.64 7.19
C THR A 29 -10.52 -11.33 6.43
N ARG A 30 -10.95 -10.26 7.10
CA ARG A 30 -10.95 -8.90 6.54
C ARG A 30 -9.55 -8.30 6.62
N ILE A 31 -9.08 -7.78 5.50
CA ILE A 31 -7.77 -7.14 5.35
C ILE A 31 -8.01 -5.67 5.03
N ALA A 32 -7.42 -4.78 5.82
CA ALA A 32 -7.45 -3.34 5.59
C ALA A 32 -6.06 -2.89 5.15
N VAL A 33 -5.92 -2.47 3.90
CA VAL A 33 -4.65 -1.95 3.37
C VAL A 33 -4.57 -0.46 3.68
N ASP A 34 -3.58 -0.09 4.50
CA ASP A 34 -3.30 1.29 4.86
C ASP A 34 -2.53 2.01 3.73
N MET A 35 -3.29 2.55 2.79
CA MET A 35 -2.73 3.29 1.65
C MET A 35 -2.01 4.56 2.08
N TYR A 36 -2.46 5.20 3.17
CA TYR A 36 -1.85 6.44 3.64
C TYR A 36 -0.43 6.16 4.11
N ASN A 37 -0.25 5.22 5.04
CA ASN A 37 1.10 4.88 5.51
C ASN A 37 1.98 4.32 4.39
N LEU A 38 1.42 3.57 3.44
CA LEU A 38 2.15 3.10 2.26
C LEU A 38 2.67 4.26 1.38
N HIS A 39 1.86 5.29 1.13
CA HIS A 39 2.21 6.43 0.27
C HIS A 39 3.16 7.43 0.95
N TYR A 40 3.20 7.42 2.29
CA TYR A 40 4.05 8.29 3.10
C TYR A 40 5.21 7.54 3.78
N ASN A 41 5.43 6.26 3.45
CA ASN A 41 6.53 5.48 4.01
C ASN A 41 7.89 6.05 3.52
N PRO A 42 8.78 6.51 4.42
CA PRO A 42 10.08 7.09 4.05
C PRO A 42 11.07 6.06 3.47
N ASP A 43 10.93 4.77 3.77
CA ASP A 43 11.77 3.72 3.18
C ASP A 43 11.44 3.50 1.70
N LEU A 44 10.17 3.70 1.33
CA LEU A 44 9.71 3.63 -0.06
C LEU A 44 9.91 4.96 -0.77
N TRP A 45 9.57 6.07 -0.12
CA TRP A 45 9.48 7.40 -0.72
C TRP A 45 10.56 8.36 -0.22
N GLY A 46 11.66 7.88 0.32
CA GLY A 46 12.85 8.69 0.59
C GLY A 46 13.65 9.02 -0.68
N PRO A 47 14.74 9.80 -0.56
CA PRO A 47 15.26 10.41 0.68
C PRO A 47 14.57 11.72 1.07
N VAL A 48 13.87 12.38 0.13
CA VAL A 48 13.09 13.58 0.43
C VAL A 48 11.85 13.18 1.22
N ASP A 49 11.53 13.92 2.28
CA ASP A 49 10.35 13.71 3.12
C ASP A 49 9.09 13.46 2.26
N PRO A 50 8.39 12.31 2.43
CA PRO A 50 7.16 11.99 1.70
C PRO A 50 6.02 13.00 1.90
N HIS A 51 6.06 13.81 2.95
CA HIS A 51 5.12 14.92 3.19
C HIS A 51 5.35 16.13 2.28
N VAL A 52 6.54 16.26 1.67
CA VAL A 52 6.84 17.32 0.72
C VAL A 52 6.34 16.95 -0.68
N PHE A 53 5.67 17.89 -1.34
CA PHE A 53 5.33 17.75 -2.76
C PHE A 53 6.61 17.80 -3.59
N TYR A 54 7.05 16.63 -4.07
CA TYR A 54 8.29 16.45 -4.81
C TYR A 54 8.05 15.47 -5.98
N PRO A 55 7.54 15.94 -7.13
CA PRO A 55 7.16 15.09 -8.28
C PRO A 55 8.30 14.25 -8.86
N GLU A 56 9.54 14.74 -8.79
CA GLU A 56 10.73 14.10 -9.35
C GLU A 56 10.98 12.71 -8.75
N ARG A 57 10.45 12.42 -7.55
CA ARG A 57 10.52 11.08 -6.95
C ARG A 57 9.94 9.99 -7.83
N PHE A 58 8.96 10.31 -8.68
CA PHE A 58 8.32 9.34 -9.56
C PHE A 58 9.20 8.91 -10.73
N SER A 59 10.32 9.59 -10.99
CA SER A 59 11.34 9.13 -11.95
C SER A 59 12.07 7.87 -11.47
N THR A 60 12.07 7.59 -10.17
CA THR A 60 12.63 6.35 -9.63
C THR A 60 11.62 5.21 -9.73
N LYS A 61 11.96 4.15 -10.46
CA LYS A 61 11.12 2.96 -10.60
C LYS A 61 11.03 2.21 -9.27
N ARG A 62 9.82 1.86 -8.85
CA ARG A 62 9.52 1.12 -7.62
C ARG A 62 8.62 -0.07 -7.91
N HIS A 63 8.38 -0.88 -6.90
CA HIS A 63 7.36 -1.92 -6.99
C HIS A 63 6.00 -1.29 -7.35
N PRO A 64 5.22 -1.86 -8.29
CA PRO A 64 3.95 -1.28 -8.73
C PRO A 64 2.95 -1.04 -7.58
N LEU A 65 2.99 -1.87 -6.54
CA LEU A 65 2.15 -1.73 -5.35
C LEU A 65 2.63 -0.68 -4.34
N ALA A 66 3.72 0.05 -4.59
CA ALA A 66 4.14 1.16 -3.72
C ALA A 66 3.19 2.38 -3.82
N TRP A 67 2.47 2.51 -4.95
CA TRP A 67 1.52 3.58 -5.19
C TRP A 67 0.20 3.02 -5.72
N ILE A 68 -0.84 2.99 -4.88
CA ILE A 68 -2.15 2.38 -5.17
C ILE A 68 -3.30 3.33 -4.85
N SER A 69 -3.22 4.59 -5.30
CA SER A 69 -4.26 5.60 -5.05
C SER A 69 -5.65 5.23 -5.57
N PHE A 70 -5.72 4.28 -6.52
CA PHE A 70 -6.96 3.73 -7.08
C PHE A 70 -7.10 2.22 -6.79
N GLY A 71 -6.34 1.69 -5.84
CA GLY A 71 -6.23 0.25 -5.59
C GLY A 71 -5.37 -0.48 -6.63
N ALA A 72 -5.39 -1.80 -6.56
CA ALA A 72 -4.74 -2.70 -7.51
C ALA A 72 -5.52 -4.02 -7.60
N GLY A 73 -5.58 -4.59 -8.81
CA GLY A 73 -6.35 -5.79 -9.10
C GLY A 73 -7.86 -5.56 -9.24
N PRO A 74 -8.62 -6.60 -9.63
CA PRO A 74 -10.08 -6.60 -9.62
C PRO A 74 -10.69 -6.65 -8.20
#